data_AF-A0A9D6J551-F1
#
_entry.id   AF-A0A9D6J551-F1
#
_cell.length_a   1.000
_cell.length_b   1.000
_cell.length_c   1.000
_cell.angle_alpha   90.00
_cell.angle_beta   90.00
_cell.angle_gamma   90.00
#
_symmetry.space_group_name_H-M   'P 1'
#
loop_
_entity.id
_entity.type
_entity.pdbx_description
1 polymer ?
#
loop_
_entity_poly.entity_id
_entity_poly.type
_entity_poly.pdbx_seq_one_letter_code
_entity_poly.pdbx_strand_id
1 'polypeptide(L)'
;MAPRNFDWGPPSEAFFDWLKDWAPYGLIIFFLGMGFIILLDFSSFEKKDRYFPSILSSAPMPETPGIEAEASFQLISSATEAFRPIFHVQTGAFGDEDMARKTFENISGQGFIASLMIPDEQFEMYRIVLGPYKTEAEADSITRSLNEKGFPSFVVESP
;
A
#
# COMPACT_ATOMS: atom_id res chain seq x y z
N MET A 1 37.87 74.65 -3.98
CA MET A 1 37.53 73.94 -5.24
C MET A 1 37.16 72.52 -4.86
N ALA A 2 35.89 72.12 -5.04
CA ALA A 2 35.43 70.76 -4.73
C ALA A 2 35.70 69.83 -5.92
N PRO A 3 36.15 68.58 -5.70
CA PRO A 3 36.39 67.63 -6.78
C PRO A 3 35.06 67.11 -7.35
N ARG A 4 35.01 67.03 -8.68
CA ARG A 4 33.87 66.46 -9.43
C ARG A 4 34.14 64.97 -9.59
N ASN A 5 33.42 64.13 -8.86
CA ASN A 5 33.42 62.70 -9.12
C ASN A 5 32.53 62.43 -10.33
N PHE A 6 33.12 61.83 -11.37
CA PHE A 6 32.44 61.43 -12.59
C PHE A 6 32.26 59.92 -12.54
N ASP A 7 31.00 59.49 -12.48
CA ASP A 7 30.60 58.10 -12.42
C ASP A 7 30.45 57.55 -13.86
N TRP A 8 31.27 56.55 -14.20
CA TRP A 8 31.33 55.91 -15.53
C TRP A 8 30.62 54.54 -15.55
N GLY A 9 29.81 54.21 -14.55
CA GLY A 9 29.03 52.97 -14.56
C GLY A 9 27.82 53.07 -15.49
N PRO A 10 27.51 52.03 -16.31
CA PRO A 10 26.19 51.97 -16.93
C PRO A 10 25.12 52.00 -15.83
N PRO A 11 23.95 52.64 -16.04
CA PRO A 11 22.89 52.60 -15.05
C PRO A 11 22.55 51.14 -14.84
N SER A 12 22.73 50.65 -13.61
CA SER A 12 22.31 49.30 -13.26
C SER A 12 20.81 49.22 -13.57
N GLU A 13 20.42 48.29 -14.43
CA GLU A 13 19.02 47.92 -14.57
C GLU A 13 18.62 47.14 -13.31
N ALA A 14 18.56 47.86 -12.18
CA ALA A 14 18.37 47.34 -10.83
C ALA A 14 17.13 46.45 -10.70
N PHE A 15 16.16 46.64 -11.60
CA PHE A 15 14.97 45.81 -11.71
C PHE A 15 15.26 44.39 -12.21
N PHE A 16 16.10 44.23 -13.23
CA PHE A 16 16.42 42.91 -13.80
C PHE A 16 17.38 42.12 -12.92
N ASP A 17 18.32 42.79 -12.24
CA ASP A 17 19.21 42.14 -11.28
C ASP A 17 18.44 41.68 -10.03
N TRP A 18 17.53 42.50 -9.50
CA TRP A 18 16.62 42.09 -8.42
C TRP A 18 15.74 40.90 -8.82
N LEU A 19 15.16 40.92 -10.03
CA LEU A 19 14.33 39.81 -10.49
C LEU A 19 15.15 38.53 -10.68
N LYS A 20 16.38 38.62 -11.18
CA LYS A 20 17.29 37.48 -11.37
C LYS A 20 17.67 36.82 -10.05
N ASP A 21 17.89 37.62 -9.01
CA ASP A 21 18.22 37.11 -7.68
C ASP A 21 17.01 36.41 -7.03
N TRP A 22 15.79 36.87 -7.32
CA TRP A 22 14.55 36.27 -6.79
C TRP A 22 14.00 35.10 -7.63
N ALA A 23 14.36 35.03 -8.92
CA ALA A 23 13.93 33.99 -9.84
C ALA A 23 14.19 32.55 -9.34
N PRO A 24 15.38 32.17 -8.82
CA PRO A 24 15.60 30.80 -8.34
C PRO A 24 14.73 30.49 -7.12
N TYR A 25 14.54 31.44 -6.20
CA TYR A 25 13.67 31.24 -5.03
C TYR A 25 12.21 31.11 -5.42
N GLY A 26 11.73 31.93 -6.37
CA GLY A 26 10.39 31.81 -6.93
C GLY A 26 10.15 30.45 -7.58
N LEU A 27 11.14 29.94 -8.33
CA LEU A 27 11.09 28.61 -8.93
C LEU A 27 11.04 27.50 -7.87
N ILE A 28 11.86 27.59 -6.82
CA ILE A 28 11.87 26.64 -5.71
C ILE A 28 10.50 26.64 -4.99
N ILE A 29 9.98 27.81 -4.63
CA ILE A 29 8.66 27.94 -3.98
C ILE A 29 7.55 27.39 -4.87
N PHE A 30 7.62 27.62 -6.19
CA PHE A 30 6.66 27.07 -7.15
C PHE A 30 6.70 25.53 -7.15
N PHE A 31 7.88 24.91 -7.21
CA PHE A 31 7.99 23.45 -7.18
C PHE A 31 7.59 22.85 -5.82
N LEU A 32 7.94 23.48 -4.70
CA LEU A 32 7.50 23.03 -3.37
C LEU A 32 5.98 23.17 -3.22
N GLY A 33 5.40 24.29 -3.64
CA GLY A 33 3.97 24.52 -3.58
C GLY A 33 3.19 23.57 -4.48
N MET A 34 3.66 23.36 -5.72
CA MET A 34 3.06 22.41 -6.65
C MET A 34 3.15 20.97 -6.12
N GLY A 35 4.29 20.57 -5.57
CA GLY A 35 4.44 19.26 -4.92
C GLY A 35 3.52 19.09 -3.72
N PHE A 36 3.34 20.15 -2.91
CA PHE A 36 2.42 20.13 -1.76
C PHE A 36 0.95 20.04 -2.17
N ILE A 37 0.54 20.75 -3.23
CA ILE A 37 -0.83 20.66 -3.77
C ILE A 37 -1.11 19.24 -4.29
N ILE A 38 -0.17 18.67 -5.06
CA ILE A 38 -0.30 17.30 -5.56
C ILE A 38 -0.41 16.30 -4.38
N LEU A 39 0.39 16.48 -3.32
CA LEU A 39 0.32 15.62 -2.14
C LEU A 39 -1.02 15.72 -1.40
N LEU A 40 -1.59 16.92 -1.31
CA LEU A 40 -2.91 17.13 -0.69
C LEU A 40 -4.06 16.55 -1.52
N ASP A 41 -3.96 16.57 -2.85
CA ASP A 41 -5.00 16.02 -3.73
C ASP A 41 -5.13 14.49 -3.55
N PHE A 42 -4.02 13.77 -3.37
CA PHE A 42 -4.05 12.34 -3.02
C PHE A 42 -4.61 12.06 -1.62
N SER A 43 -4.50 13.00 -0.68
CA SER A 43 -5.06 12.82 0.67
C SER A 43 -6.59 12.99 0.74
N SER A 44 -7.22 13.55 -0.30
CA SER A 44 -8.67 13.78 -0.33
C SER A 44 -9.49 12.60 -0.86
N PHE A 45 -8.86 11.48 -1.25
CA PHE A 45 -9.56 10.30 -1.77
C PHE A 45 -10.15 9.38 -0.69
N GLU A 46 -9.85 9.59 0.59
CA GLU A 46 -10.47 8.84 1.70
C GLU A 46 -11.68 9.55 2.28
N LYS A 47 -12.80 9.52 1.53
CA LYS A 47 -14.15 9.36 2.12
C LYS A 47 -15.16 9.23 1.00
N LYS A 48 -15.43 7.98 0.61
CA LYS A 48 -16.70 7.66 -0.04
C LYS A 48 -17.47 6.75 0.90
N ASP A 49 -18.36 7.39 1.65
CA ASP A 49 -19.28 6.76 2.59
C ASP A 49 -20.01 5.59 1.94
N ARG A 50 -19.66 4.36 2.32
CA ARG A 50 -20.44 3.18 1.95
C ARG A 50 -21.61 3.05 2.92
N TYR A 51 -22.76 3.56 2.50
CA TYR A 51 -24.07 3.17 3.02
C TYR A 51 -24.25 1.67 2.82
N PHE A 52 -24.20 0.89 3.90
CA PHE A 52 -24.70 -0.48 3.93
C PHE A 52 -26.13 -0.46 4.50
N PRO A 53 -27.16 -0.91 3.76
CA PRO A 53 -28.46 -1.14 4.37
C PRO A 53 -28.35 -2.37 5.28
N SER A 54 -28.51 -2.15 6.59
CA SER A 54 -28.69 -3.20 7.58
C SER A 54 -29.96 -3.98 7.25
N ILE A 55 -29.82 -5.23 6.79
CA ILE A 55 -30.95 -6.16 6.78
C ILE A 55 -30.89 -6.92 8.10
N LEU A 56 -31.63 -6.41 9.09
CA LEU A 56 -32.17 -7.25 10.16
C LEU A 56 -33.10 -8.29 9.51
N SER A 57 -32.84 -9.58 9.73
CA SER A 57 -33.88 -10.60 9.61
C SER A 57 -33.86 -11.46 10.86
N SER A 58 -34.83 -11.16 11.72
CA SER A 58 -35.17 -11.84 12.95
C SER A 58 -36.07 -13.04 12.70
N ALA A 59 -35.64 -14.22 13.18
CA ALA A 59 -36.43 -15.34 13.74
C ALA A 59 -37.46 -16.06 12.80
N PRO A 60 -38.05 -17.22 13.18
CA PRO A 60 -37.79 -18.14 14.31
C PRO A 60 -37.63 -19.64 13.90
N MET A 61 -37.25 -20.44 14.90
CA MET A 61 -37.23 -21.90 15.00
C MET A 61 -38.53 -22.59 14.53
N PRO A 62 -38.46 -23.90 14.22
CA PRO A 62 -39.34 -24.82 14.94
C PRO A 62 -38.57 -26.00 15.56
N GLU A 63 -38.91 -26.25 16.81
CA GLU A 63 -38.51 -27.39 17.62
C GLU A 63 -39.10 -28.69 17.05
N THR A 64 -38.36 -29.80 17.15
CA THR A 64 -38.96 -31.15 17.21
C THR A 64 -38.11 -32.03 18.13
N PRO A 65 -38.71 -32.78 19.07
CA PRO A 65 -38.01 -33.38 20.19
C PRO A 65 -37.58 -34.83 19.92
N GLY A 66 -36.55 -35.25 20.64
CA GLY A 66 -36.25 -36.66 20.88
C GLY A 66 -35.13 -37.22 20.01
N ILE A 67 -33.96 -37.45 20.62
CA ILE A 67 -33.44 -38.80 20.89
C ILE A 67 -32.23 -38.63 21.82
N GLU A 68 -32.32 -39.33 22.94
CA GLU A 68 -31.25 -39.57 23.91
C GLU A 68 -30.08 -40.29 23.24
N ALA A 69 -28.86 -39.81 23.45
CA ALA A 69 -27.67 -40.65 23.42
C ALA A 69 -26.57 -39.96 24.21
N GLU A 70 -26.36 -40.44 25.44
CA GLU A 70 -25.11 -40.27 26.14
C GLU A 70 -23.96 -40.81 25.28
N ALA A 71 -23.03 -39.94 24.90
CA ALA A 71 -21.73 -40.35 24.43
C ALA A 71 -20.69 -39.44 25.08
N SER A 72 -20.19 -39.93 26.20
CA SER A 72 -18.91 -39.56 26.76
C SER A 72 -17.84 -39.54 25.67
N PHE A 73 -17.31 -38.36 25.35
CA PHE A 73 -16.04 -38.24 24.64
C PHE A 73 -15.05 -37.53 25.56
N GLN A 74 -14.37 -38.35 26.38
CA GLN A 74 -13.10 -37.95 26.96
C GLN A 74 -12.02 -38.00 25.88
N LEU A 75 -11.28 -36.89 25.79
CA LEU A 75 -9.86 -36.77 25.43
C LEU A 75 -9.39 -37.48 24.14
N ILE A 76 -9.12 -36.66 23.11
CA ILE A 76 -7.86 -36.80 22.38
C ILE A 76 -7.18 -35.43 22.35
N SER A 77 -6.33 -35.23 23.36
CA SER A 77 -5.16 -34.35 23.26
C SER A 77 -4.12 -35.06 22.40
N SER A 78 -4.02 -34.70 21.12
CA SER A 78 -2.82 -34.85 20.29
C SER A 78 -3.07 -34.30 18.89
N ALA A 79 -2.86 -33.00 18.75
CA ALA A 79 -1.99 -32.49 17.72
C ALA A 79 -1.54 -31.11 18.19
N THR A 80 -0.40 -31.07 18.87
CA THR A 80 0.53 -29.97 18.62
C THR A 80 0.90 -30.06 17.14
N GLU A 81 -0.01 -29.66 16.26
CA GLU A 81 0.37 -29.16 14.95
C GLU A 81 1.12 -27.89 15.32
N ALA A 82 2.43 -28.06 15.53
CA ALA A 82 3.35 -26.96 15.76
C ALA A 82 2.94 -25.91 14.75
N PHE A 83 2.44 -24.78 15.25
CA PHE A 83 2.02 -23.65 14.46
C PHE A 83 3.24 -23.30 13.60
N ARG A 84 3.29 -23.83 12.37
CA ARG A 84 4.43 -23.65 11.48
C ARG A 84 4.09 -22.38 10.73
N PRO A 85 4.84 -21.30 10.95
CA PRO A 85 4.59 -20.08 10.22
C PRO A 85 4.59 -20.38 8.73
N ILE A 86 3.51 -19.98 8.07
CA ILE A 86 3.40 -20.06 6.62
C ILE A 86 3.98 -18.75 6.10
N PHE A 87 5.05 -18.85 5.32
CA PHE A 87 5.71 -17.69 4.76
C PHE A 87 5.04 -17.31 3.46
N HIS A 88 4.75 -16.04 3.27
CA HIS A 88 4.16 -15.49 2.07
C HIS A 88 5.12 -14.44 1.50
N VAL A 89 5.15 -14.24 0.19
CA VAL A 89 5.91 -13.13 -0.41
C VAL A 89 4.92 -12.06 -0.82
N GLN A 90 4.98 -10.89 -0.20
CA GLN A 90 4.15 -9.75 -0.57
C GLN A 90 4.92 -8.83 -1.52
N THR A 91 4.32 -8.54 -2.67
CA THR A 91 4.92 -7.68 -3.71
C THR A 91 4.37 -6.26 -3.67
N GLY A 92 3.19 -6.06 -3.09
CA GLY A 92 2.62 -4.72 -2.99
C GLY A 92 1.31 -4.66 -2.23
N ALA A 93 0.96 -3.44 -1.83
CA ALA A 93 -0.36 -3.05 -1.32
C ALA A 93 -0.80 -1.81 -2.11
N PHE A 94 -1.99 -1.87 -2.70
CA PHE A 94 -2.52 -0.86 -3.59
C PHE A 94 -3.86 -0.35 -3.04
N GLY A 95 -4.06 0.97 -3.06
CA GLY A 95 -5.37 1.56 -2.73
C GLY A 95 -6.40 1.43 -3.86
N ASP A 96 -5.95 1.08 -5.07
CA ASP A 96 -6.78 0.99 -6.28
C ASP A 96 -6.80 -0.44 -6.83
N GLU A 97 -8.00 -0.95 -7.09
CA GLU A 97 -8.26 -2.28 -7.63
C GLU A 97 -7.65 -2.46 -9.01
N ASP A 98 -7.74 -1.45 -9.88
CA ASP A 98 -7.27 -1.55 -11.27
C ASP A 98 -5.74 -1.64 -11.33
N MET A 99 -5.05 -0.93 -10.45
CA MET A 99 -3.60 -1.01 -10.31
C MET A 99 -3.16 -2.35 -9.73
N ALA A 100 -3.89 -2.86 -8.73
CA ALA A 100 -3.63 -4.17 -8.17
C ALA A 100 -3.82 -5.29 -9.21
N ARG A 101 -4.90 -5.21 -10.00
CA ARG A 101 -5.21 -6.18 -11.07
C ARG A 101 -4.13 -6.18 -12.16
N LYS A 102 -3.72 -5.01 -12.66
CA LYS A 102 -2.64 -4.91 -13.66
C LYS A 102 -1.33 -5.51 -13.15
N THR A 103 -0.99 -5.26 -11.90
CA THR A 103 0.23 -5.79 -11.30
C THR A 103 0.13 -7.30 -11.10
N PHE A 104 -1.03 -7.80 -10.67
CA PHE A 104 -1.32 -9.22 -10.55
C PHE A 104 -1.19 -9.95 -11.89
N GLU A 105 -1.77 -9.40 -12.96
CA GLU A 105 -1.67 -9.96 -14.30
C GLU A 105 -0.23 -10.00 -14.81
N ASN A 106 0.56 -8.96 -14.51
CA ASN A 106 1.97 -8.90 -14.89
C ASN A 106 2.80 -9.98 -14.15
N ILE A 107 2.58 -10.14 -12.84
CA ILE A 107 3.28 -11.16 -12.04
C ILE A 107 2.84 -12.58 -12.45
N SER A 108 1.53 -12.79 -12.64
CA SER A 108 0.98 -14.07 -13.09
C SER A 108 1.46 -14.44 -14.49
N GLY A 109 1.56 -13.45 -15.39
CA GLY A 109 2.12 -13.61 -16.74
C GLY A 109 3.60 -14.03 -16.77
N GLN A 110 4.33 -13.81 -15.66
CA GLN A 110 5.72 -14.26 -15.51
C GLN A 110 5.83 -15.68 -14.94
N GLY A 111 4.71 -16.37 -14.75
CA GLY A 111 4.64 -17.75 -14.28
C GLY A 111 4.63 -17.90 -12.76
N PHE A 112 4.45 -16.81 -12.01
CA PHE A 112 4.37 -16.87 -10.55
C PHE A 112 2.95 -17.12 -10.06
N ILE A 113 2.81 -17.91 -9.00
CA ILE A 113 1.54 -18.18 -8.34
C ILE A 113 1.23 -17.03 -7.37
N ALA A 114 0.62 -15.98 -7.90
CA ALA A 114 0.15 -14.83 -7.12
C ALA A 114 -1.32 -15.02 -6.72
N SER A 115 -1.70 -14.37 -5.63
CA SER A 115 -3.06 -14.24 -5.13
C SER A 115 -3.34 -12.76 -4.83
N LEU A 116 -4.48 -12.27 -5.32
CA LEU A 116 -4.96 -10.92 -5.06
C LEU A 116 -5.90 -10.96 -3.84
N MET A 117 -5.45 -10.42 -2.72
CA MET A 117 -6.26 -10.23 -1.53
C MET A 117 -7.04 -8.91 -1.64
N ILE A 118 -8.36 -9.02 -1.57
CA ILE A 118 -9.30 -7.90 -1.57
C ILE A 118 -9.28 -7.25 -0.19
N PRO A 119 -9.43 -5.91 -0.08
CA PRO A 119 -9.54 -5.23 1.19
C PRO A 119 -10.64 -5.81 2.09
N ASP A 120 -10.34 -6.02 3.36
CA ASP A 120 -11.32 -6.37 4.40
C ASP A 120 -11.35 -5.30 5.51
N GLU A 121 -12.10 -5.53 6.60
CA GLU A 121 -12.20 -4.58 7.72
C GLU A 121 -10.86 -4.37 8.48
N GLN A 122 -9.91 -5.32 8.37
CA GLN A 122 -8.57 -5.23 8.94
C GLN A 122 -7.56 -4.57 8.00
N PHE A 123 -7.76 -4.69 6.69
CA PHE A 123 -6.81 -4.22 5.68
C PHE A 123 -7.52 -3.48 4.54
N GLU A 124 -7.44 -2.15 4.56
CA GLU A 124 -8.10 -1.26 3.60
C GLU A 124 -7.47 -1.23 2.19
N MET A 125 -6.49 -2.08 1.90
CA MET A 125 -5.71 -2.07 0.66
C MET A 125 -5.70 -3.43 -0.05
N TYR A 126 -5.71 -3.41 -1.38
CA TYR A 126 -5.54 -4.59 -2.23
C TYR A 126 -4.11 -5.09 -2.13
N ARG A 127 -3.90 -6.32 -1.68
CA ARG A 127 -2.56 -6.89 -1.52
C ARG A 127 -2.31 -7.98 -2.52
N ILE A 128 -1.08 -8.04 -3.02
CA ILE A 128 -0.63 -9.13 -3.88
C ILE A 128 0.35 -9.96 -3.09
N VAL A 129 -0.04 -11.19 -2.81
CA VAL A 129 0.72 -12.18 -2.05
C VAL A 129 0.97 -13.40 -2.91
N LEU A 130 2.18 -13.93 -2.86
CA LEU A 130 2.55 -15.14 -3.59
C LEU A 130 2.78 -16.27 -2.62
N GLY A 131 2.11 -17.39 -2.92
CA GLY A 131 2.30 -18.69 -2.30
C GLY A 131 2.12 -18.72 -0.78
N PRO A 132 1.67 -19.85 -0.24
CA PRO A 132 2.13 -20.30 1.06
C PRO A 132 3.43 -21.10 0.89
N TYR A 133 4.55 -20.59 1.39
CA TYR A 133 5.85 -21.26 1.42
C TYR A 133 6.10 -21.89 2.79
N LYS A 134 6.77 -23.05 2.80
CA LYS A 134 7.00 -23.81 4.04
C LYS A 134 8.23 -23.32 4.82
N THR A 135 9.13 -22.60 4.16
CA THR A 135 10.39 -22.13 4.75
C THR A 135 10.67 -20.70 4.33
N GLU A 136 11.29 -19.94 5.23
CA GLU A 136 11.74 -18.57 4.95
C GLU A 136 12.73 -18.54 3.79
N ALA A 137 13.66 -19.50 3.74
CA ALA A 137 14.67 -19.57 2.67
C ALA A 137 14.05 -19.74 1.27
N GLU A 138 12.96 -20.49 1.16
CA GLU A 138 12.19 -20.63 -0.08
C GLU A 138 11.54 -19.29 -0.46
N ALA A 139 10.87 -18.63 0.50
CA ALA A 139 10.25 -17.33 0.27
C ALA A 139 11.29 -16.23 -0.09
N ASP A 140 12.47 -16.23 0.53
CA ASP A 140 13.56 -15.31 0.20
C ASP A 140 14.12 -15.55 -1.21
N SER A 141 14.25 -16.80 -1.63
CA SER A 141 14.69 -17.12 -3.00
C SER A 141 13.71 -16.59 -4.06
N ILE A 142 12.40 -16.69 -3.80
CA ILE A 142 11.35 -16.14 -4.67
C ILE A 142 11.37 -14.61 -4.64
N THR A 143 11.55 -14.03 -3.45
CA THR A 143 11.67 -12.58 -3.25
C THR A 143 12.83 -12.01 -4.08
N ARG A 144 14.01 -12.64 -4.02
CA ARG A 144 15.17 -12.24 -4.86
C ARG A 144 14.86 -12.35 -6.35
N SER A 145 14.23 -13.44 -6.76
CA SER A 145 13.83 -13.66 -8.15
C SER A 145 12.83 -12.60 -8.66
N LEU A 146 11.93 -12.11 -7.81
CA LEU A 146 10.99 -11.03 -8.13
C LEU A 146 11.68 -9.66 -8.15
N ASN A 147 12.56 -9.41 -7.18
CA ASN A 147 13.34 -8.17 -7.12
C ASN A 147 14.23 -8.00 -8.36
N GLU A 148 14.88 -9.07 -8.83
CA GLU A 148 15.65 -9.07 -10.09
C GLU A 148 14.78 -8.74 -11.32
N LYS A 149 13.50 -9.11 -11.29
CA LYS A 149 12.52 -8.80 -12.35
C LYS A 149 11.89 -7.41 -12.19
N GLY A 150 12.30 -6.63 -11.20
CA GLY A 150 11.84 -5.27 -10.96
C GLY A 150 10.59 -5.16 -10.10
N PHE A 151 10.18 -6.23 -9.43
CA PHE A 151 9.05 -6.22 -8.49
C PHE A 151 9.57 -6.18 -7.06
N PRO A 152 9.50 -5.03 -6.36
CA PRO A 152 9.91 -4.96 -4.97
C PRO A 152 9.03 -5.92 -4.15
N SER A 153 9.65 -6.86 -3.46
CA SER A 153 8.95 -7.89 -2.69
C SER A 153 9.65 -8.15 -1.36
N PHE A 154 8.88 -8.65 -0.41
CA PHE A 154 9.35 -8.99 0.93
C PHE A 154 8.60 -10.20 1.49
N VAL A 155 9.26 -10.91 2.42
CA VAL A 155 8.70 -12.09 3.07
C VAL A 155 7.85 -11.66 4.27
N VAL A 156 6.67 -12.25 4.40
CA VAL A 156 5.70 -12.03 5.48
C VAL A 156 5.39 -13.37 6.14
N GLU A 157 5.46 -13.40 7.45
CA GLU A 157 5.08 -14.54 8.27
C GLU A 157 3.59 -14.41 8.65
N SER A 158 2.77 -15.41 8.32
CA SER A 158 1.39 -15.45 8.81
C SER A 158 1.32 -16.25 10.12
N PRO A 159 0.72 -15.67 11.18
CA PRO A 159 0.45 -16.32 12.46
C PRO A 159 -0.82 -17.15 12.45
#